data_AF-T2J092-F1
#
_entry.id   AF-T2J092-F1
#
_cell.length_a   1.000
_cell.length_b   1.000
_cell.length_c   1.000
_cell.angle_alpha   90.00
_cell.angle_beta   90.00
_cell.angle_gamma   90.00
#
_symmetry.space_group_name_H-M   'P 1'
#
loop_
_entity.id
_entity.type
_entity.pdbx_description
1 polymer ?
#
loop_
_entity_poly.entity_id
_entity_poly.type
_entity_poly.pdbx_seq_one_letter_code
_entity_poly.pdbx_strand_id
1 'polypeptide(L)'
;MFTQERLVEIASLPESAFRYKCHVEALMTLYQWVREQWTKKAVTEHRHKYNLNCRTTYGKLKFALFAAKEMSQDCLPLQASEVVPEPVKMRSKEIQTSKILCQAIAFLKPVPKTNGLEKSPTYQVMGEPIYWDELVRNYKQLVIKWHPDNNPSVEAVGRIQLITQIYQELKTHWMTKYSPLISLSRIGEENLQRAMSQKLPWTPKSFWV
;
A
#
# COMPACT_ATOMS: atom_id res chain seq x y z
N MET A 1 13.33 -19.50 -21.07
CA MET A 1 12.59 -20.68 -20.59
C MET A 1 11.88 -20.28 -19.30
N PHE A 2 10.56 -20.35 -19.22
CA PHE A 2 9.84 -20.06 -17.98
C PHE A 2 9.93 -21.29 -17.05
N THR A 3 10.38 -21.08 -15.82
CA THR A 3 10.40 -22.13 -14.79
C THR A 3 9.02 -22.30 -14.16
N GLN A 4 8.73 -23.49 -13.65
CA GLN A 4 7.44 -23.81 -13.04
C GLN A 4 7.12 -22.89 -11.84
N GLU A 5 8.13 -22.54 -11.04
CA GLU A 5 8.01 -21.60 -9.92
C GLU A 5 7.52 -20.22 -10.39
N ARG A 6 8.06 -19.71 -11.51
CA ARG A 6 7.60 -18.44 -12.09
C ARG A 6 6.17 -18.50 -12.61
N LEU A 7 5.71 -19.64 -13.12
CA LEU A 7 4.33 -19.80 -13.57
C LEU A 7 3.36 -19.76 -12.39
N VAL A 8 3.70 -20.39 -11.27
CA VAL A 8 2.91 -20.35 -10.03
C VAL A 8 2.87 -18.95 -9.43
N GLU A 9 4.00 -18.25 -9.40
CA GLU A 9 4.07 -16.84 -8.97
C GLU A 9 3.14 -15.96 -9.81
N ILE A 10 3.19 -16.09 -11.13
CA ILE A 10 2.34 -15.30 -12.04
C ILE A 10 0.86 -15.70 -11.89
N ALA A 11 0.55 -17.00 -11.75
CA ALA A 11 -0.82 -17.49 -11.56
C ALA A 11 -1.46 -17.01 -10.25
N SER A 12 -0.64 -16.74 -9.22
CA SER A 12 -1.07 -16.22 -7.92
C SER A 12 -1.37 -14.71 -7.91
N LEU A 13 -1.03 -13.97 -8.98
CA LEU A 13 -1.22 -12.53 -9.03
C LEU A 13 -2.73 -12.14 -9.06
N PRO A 14 -3.16 -11.19 -8.21
CA PRO A 14 -4.52 -10.65 -8.27
C PRO A 14 -4.70 -9.75 -9.50
N GLU A 15 -5.93 -9.56 -9.98
CA GLU A 15 -6.20 -8.67 -11.13
C GLU A 15 -5.79 -7.20 -10.88
N SER A 16 -5.58 -6.79 -9.63
CA SER A 16 -5.02 -5.48 -9.26
C SER A 16 -3.52 -5.36 -9.59
N ALA A 17 -2.81 -6.47 -9.82
CA ALA A 17 -1.39 -6.49 -10.13
C ALA A 17 -1.05 -5.84 -11.48
N PHE A 18 -2.05 -5.67 -12.37
CA PHE A 18 -1.88 -5.00 -13.66
C PHE A 18 -1.51 -3.50 -13.56
N ARG A 19 -1.50 -2.92 -12.35
CA ARG A 19 -1.11 -1.52 -12.09
C ARG A 19 0.40 -1.34 -11.87
N TYR A 20 1.13 -2.42 -11.60
CA TYR A 20 2.56 -2.34 -11.29
C TYR A 20 3.41 -2.74 -12.49
N LYS A 21 4.38 -1.88 -12.85
CA LYS A 21 5.20 -2.02 -14.06
C LYS A 21 5.94 -3.37 -14.13
N CYS A 22 6.49 -3.83 -13.01
CA CYS A 22 7.19 -5.13 -12.92
C CYS A 22 6.29 -6.34 -13.25
N HIS A 23 5.05 -6.34 -12.77
CA HIS A 23 4.09 -7.42 -13.05
C HIS A 23 3.56 -7.36 -14.48
N VAL A 24 3.37 -6.16 -15.03
CA VAL A 24 3.00 -5.96 -16.44
C VAL A 24 4.08 -6.50 -17.38
N GLU A 25 5.35 -6.22 -17.10
CA GLU A 25 6.48 -6.72 -17.89
C GLU A 25 6.59 -8.26 -17.81
N ALA A 26 6.43 -8.83 -16.61
CA ALA A 26 6.44 -10.29 -16.42
C ALA A 26 5.31 -11.00 -17.18
N LEU A 27 4.08 -10.47 -17.11
CA LEU A 27 2.92 -10.99 -17.84
C LEU A 27 3.05 -10.82 -19.36
N MET A 28 3.61 -9.71 -19.83
CA MET A 28 3.87 -9.50 -21.26
C MET A 28 4.94 -10.46 -21.80
N THR A 29 5.97 -10.73 -21.00
CA THR A 29 7.00 -11.73 -21.34
C THR A 29 6.39 -13.13 -21.40
N LEU A 30 5.50 -13.47 -20.45
CA LEU A 30 4.78 -14.74 -20.47
C LEU A 30 3.83 -14.84 -21.67
N TYR A 31 3.11 -13.77 -22.01
CA TYR A 31 2.25 -13.72 -23.19
C TYR A 31 3.01 -14.06 -24.49
N GLN A 32 4.20 -13.48 -24.66
CA GLN A 32 5.05 -13.75 -25.82
C GLN A 32 5.50 -15.21 -25.85
N TRP A 33 5.98 -15.71 -24.71
CA TRP A 33 6.43 -17.09 -24.59
C TRP A 33 5.29 -18.10 -24.84
N VAL A 34 4.10 -17.89 -24.29
CA VAL A 34 2.92 -18.74 -24.53
C VAL A 34 2.54 -18.75 -26.00
N ARG A 35 2.62 -17.61 -26.69
CA ARG A 35 2.35 -17.55 -28.14
C ARG A 35 3.37 -18.28 -29.00
N GLU A 36 4.60 -18.44 -28.52
CA GLU A 36 5.64 -19.21 -29.19
C GLU A 36 5.50 -20.71 -28.93
N GLN A 37 5.08 -21.10 -27.73
CA GLN A 37 4.93 -22.50 -27.34
C GLN A 37 3.60 -23.12 -27.77
N TRP A 38 2.52 -22.35 -27.79
CA TRP A 38 1.18 -22.88 -28.07
C TRP A 38 0.87 -22.87 -29.56
N THR A 39 0.16 -23.90 -30.02
CA THR A 39 -0.32 -23.95 -31.39
C THR A 39 -1.36 -22.85 -31.64
N LYS A 40 -1.48 -22.41 -32.90
CA LYS A 40 -2.47 -21.38 -33.28
C LYS A 40 -3.90 -21.74 -32.85
N LYS A 41 -4.25 -23.02 -32.84
CA LYS A 41 -5.54 -23.56 -32.38
C LYS A 41 -5.73 -23.38 -30.86
N ALA A 42 -4.74 -23.75 -30.07
CA ALA A 42 -4.78 -23.60 -28.61
C ALA A 42 -4.91 -22.13 -28.18
N VAL A 43 -4.22 -21.21 -28.88
CA VAL A 43 -4.35 -19.76 -28.63
C VAL A 43 -5.77 -19.25 -28.93
N THR A 44 -6.40 -19.73 -30.03
CA THR A 44 -7.78 -19.35 -30.36
C THR A 44 -8.79 -19.92 -29.38
N GLU A 45 -8.63 -21.17 -28.96
CA GLU A 45 -9.50 -21.82 -27.98
C GLU A 45 -9.43 -21.12 -26.62
N HIS A 46 -8.23 -20.81 -26.12
CA HIS A 46 -8.05 -20.08 -24.87
C HIS A 46 -8.66 -18.67 -24.94
N ARG A 47 -8.50 -17.99 -26.08
CA ARG A 47 -9.11 -16.68 -26.31
C ARG A 47 -10.63 -16.74 -26.29
N HIS A 48 -11.23 -17.76 -26.90
CA HIS A 48 -12.68 -17.97 -26.89
C HIS A 48 -13.20 -18.37 -25.50
N LYS A 49 -12.49 -19.27 -24.81
CA LYS A 49 -12.86 -19.79 -23.49
C LYS A 49 -13.04 -18.69 -22.44
N TYR A 50 -12.18 -17.67 -22.46
CA TYR A 50 -12.22 -16.55 -21.50
C TYR A 50 -12.73 -15.24 -22.11
N ASN A 51 -13.29 -15.27 -23.33
CA ASN A 51 -13.78 -14.10 -24.08
C ASN A 51 -12.78 -12.92 -24.08
N LEU A 52 -11.52 -13.19 -24.41
CA LEU A 52 -10.43 -12.22 -24.27
C LEU A 52 -10.22 -11.39 -25.54
N ASN A 53 -10.09 -10.08 -25.37
CA ASN A 53 -9.71 -9.17 -26.44
C ASN A 53 -8.19 -8.89 -26.45
N CYS A 54 -7.41 -9.77 -27.08
CA CYS A 54 -5.95 -9.66 -27.17
C CYS A 54 -5.44 -8.47 -28.04
N ARG A 55 -6.34 -7.60 -28.56
CA ARG A 55 -5.95 -6.35 -29.23
C ARG A 55 -5.48 -5.29 -28.24
N THR A 56 -6.03 -5.27 -27.02
CA THR A 56 -5.64 -4.33 -25.96
C THR A 56 -4.51 -4.89 -25.11
N THR A 57 -3.68 -4.01 -24.53
CA THR A 57 -2.64 -4.40 -23.56
C THR A 57 -3.26 -5.14 -22.37
N TYR A 58 -4.39 -4.64 -21.86
CA TYR A 58 -5.14 -5.28 -20.78
C TYR A 58 -5.60 -6.71 -21.12
N GLY A 59 -6.10 -6.94 -22.34
CA GLY A 59 -6.50 -8.28 -22.77
C GLY A 59 -5.33 -9.24 -22.95
N LYS A 60 -4.15 -8.75 -23.34
CA LYS A 60 -2.91 -9.55 -23.39
C LYS A 60 -2.45 -9.95 -21.98
N LEU A 61 -2.56 -9.05 -21.00
CA LEU A 61 -2.22 -9.34 -19.60
C LEU A 61 -3.18 -10.38 -18.99
N LYS A 62 -4.49 -10.25 -19.23
CA LYS A 62 -5.46 -11.26 -18.82
C LYS A 62 -5.21 -12.62 -19.47
N PHE A 63 -4.88 -12.63 -20.77
CA PHE A 63 -4.49 -13.85 -21.47
C PHE A 63 -3.30 -14.53 -20.80
N ALA A 64 -2.22 -13.79 -20.50
CA ALA A 64 -1.06 -14.35 -19.83
C ALA A 64 -1.40 -14.91 -18.44
N LEU A 65 -2.24 -14.22 -17.68
CA LEU A 65 -2.65 -14.65 -16.35
C LEU A 65 -3.48 -15.95 -16.39
N PHE A 66 -4.44 -16.06 -17.31
CA PHE A 66 -5.25 -17.27 -17.46
C PHE A 66 -4.45 -18.42 -18.04
N ALA A 67 -3.53 -18.16 -18.98
CA ALA A 67 -2.60 -19.16 -19.47
C ALA A 67 -1.70 -19.68 -18.35
N ALA A 68 -1.16 -18.81 -17.49
CA ALA A 68 -0.39 -19.21 -16.31
C ALA A 68 -1.21 -20.12 -15.38
N LYS A 69 -2.48 -19.78 -15.14
CA LYS A 69 -3.39 -20.59 -14.33
C LYS A 69 -3.64 -21.97 -14.92
N GLU A 70 -3.92 -22.06 -16.22
CA GLU A 70 -4.11 -23.36 -16.89
C GLU A 70 -2.83 -24.21 -16.87
N MET A 71 -1.68 -23.61 -17.16
CA MET A 71 -0.39 -24.30 -17.12
C MET A 71 0.02 -24.72 -15.71
N SER A 72 -0.45 -24.01 -14.68
CA SER A 72 -0.24 -24.39 -13.27
C SER A 72 -1.19 -25.48 -12.79
N GLN A 73 -2.33 -25.67 -13.45
CA GLN A 73 -3.33 -26.68 -13.09
C GLN A 73 -2.92 -28.10 -13.49
N ASP A 74 -2.09 -28.26 -14.53
CA ASP A 74 -1.56 -29.58 -14.96
C ASP A 74 -0.58 -30.22 -13.96
N CYS A 75 -0.29 -29.56 -12.82
CA CYS A 75 0.57 -30.09 -11.74
C CYS A 75 -0.12 -30.24 -10.38
N LEU A 76 -1.45 -30.14 -10.30
CA LEU A 76 -2.18 -30.43 -9.06
C LEU A 76 -3.22 -31.54 -9.29
N PRO A 77 -3.37 -32.50 -8.36
CA PRO A 77 -4.36 -33.57 -8.51
C PRO A 77 -5.76 -32.96 -8.66
N LEU A 78 -6.55 -33.53 -9.59
CA LEU A 78 -7.94 -33.16 -9.85
C LEU A 78 -8.71 -32.95 -8.54
N GLN A 79 -9.19 -31.74 -8.30
CA GLN A 79 -10.38 -31.56 -7.47
C GLN A 79 -11.60 -31.45 -8.40
N ALA A 80 -12.41 -32.51 -8.31
CA ALA A 80 -13.66 -32.66 -9.02
C ALA A 80 -14.60 -31.48 -8.78
N SER A 81 -15.37 -31.16 -9.84
CA SER A 81 -16.56 -30.33 -9.74
C SER A 81 -17.57 -30.95 -8.78
N GLU A 82 -18.02 -30.20 -7.78
CA GLU A 82 -19.36 -30.37 -7.23
C GLU A 82 -20.01 -29.00 -6.97
N VAL A 83 -21.02 -28.74 -7.80
CA VAL A 83 -22.37 -28.24 -7.48
C VAL A 83 -22.48 -27.09 -6.45
N VAL A 84 -23.06 -26.00 -6.94
CA VAL A 84 -23.54 -24.84 -6.15
C VAL A 84 -24.64 -25.30 -5.17
N PRO A 85 -24.56 -24.90 -3.88
CA PRO A 85 -25.63 -24.06 -3.31
C PRO A 85 -25.10 -22.82 -2.55
N GLU A 86 -25.98 -21.84 -2.37
CA GLU A 86 -25.82 -20.54 -1.67
C GLU A 86 -25.51 -20.67 -0.14
N PRO A 87 -25.74 -19.65 0.70
CA PRO A 87 -24.91 -18.50 1.03
C PRO A 87 -24.04 -18.72 2.29
N VAL A 88 -23.47 -19.92 2.48
CA VAL A 88 -22.64 -20.23 3.67
C VAL A 88 -21.17 -19.78 3.51
N LYS A 89 -20.73 -19.51 2.28
CA LYS A 89 -19.32 -19.23 1.94
C LYS A 89 -18.77 -17.90 2.46
N MET A 90 -19.59 -16.93 2.88
CA MET A 90 -19.08 -15.65 3.40
C MET A 90 -18.43 -15.81 4.78
N ARG A 91 -19.11 -16.48 5.72
CA ARG A 91 -18.56 -16.70 7.08
C ARG A 91 -17.31 -17.56 7.08
N SER A 92 -17.25 -18.62 6.25
CA SER A 92 -16.07 -19.49 6.22
C SER A 92 -14.86 -18.78 5.60
N LYS A 93 -15.08 -17.94 4.57
CA LYS A 93 -14.03 -17.11 3.97
C LYS A 93 -13.53 -16.05 4.95
N GLU A 94 -14.41 -15.38 5.68
CA GLU A 94 -14.02 -14.41 6.72
C GLU A 94 -13.15 -15.06 7.80
N ILE A 95 -13.56 -16.23 8.32
CA ILE A 95 -12.80 -16.99 9.33
C ILE A 95 -11.44 -17.45 8.77
N GLN A 96 -11.37 -17.79 7.48
CA GLN A 96 -10.13 -18.19 6.84
C GLN A 96 -9.21 -17.00 6.59
N THR A 97 -9.74 -15.85 6.16
CA THR A 97 -8.99 -14.60 6.01
C THR A 97 -8.48 -14.08 7.35
N SER A 98 -9.28 -14.14 8.41
CA SER A 98 -8.86 -13.71 9.74
C SER A 98 -7.76 -14.61 10.28
N LYS A 99 -7.84 -15.93 10.10
CA LYS A 99 -6.77 -16.87 10.47
C LYS A 99 -5.48 -16.60 9.71
N ILE A 100 -5.55 -16.40 8.39
CA ILE A 100 -4.37 -16.09 7.57
C ILE A 100 -3.75 -14.76 7.99
N LEU A 101 -4.56 -13.73 8.24
CA LEU A 101 -4.10 -12.43 8.72
C LEU A 101 -3.47 -12.54 10.12
N CYS A 102 -4.10 -13.24 11.06
CA CYS A 102 -3.54 -13.47 12.40
C CYS A 102 -2.21 -14.22 12.35
N GLN A 103 -2.11 -15.25 11.50
CA GLN A 103 -0.86 -15.99 11.30
C GLN A 103 0.22 -15.09 10.70
N ALA A 104 -0.12 -14.29 9.69
CA ALA A 104 0.80 -13.34 9.07
C ALA A 104 1.27 -12.28 10.07
N ILE A 105 0.36 -11.71 10.88
CA ILE A 105 0.68 -10.76 11.95
C ILE A 105 1.60 -11.38 12.99
N ALA A 106 1.39 -12.65 13.36
CA ALA A 106 2.26 -13.36 14.29
C ALA A 106 3.70 -13.54 13.78
N PHE A 107 3.90 -13.54 12.45
CA PHE A 107 5.23 -13.55 11.83
C PHE A 107 5.84 -12.16 11.65
N LEU A 108 5.06 -11.09 11.82
CA LEU A 108 5.60 -9.73 11.78
C LEU A 108 6.40 -9.46 13.04
N LYS A 109 7.58 -8.87 12.88
CA LYS A 109 8.34 -8.33 14.02
C LYS A 109 7.46 -7.30 14.72
N PRO A 110 7.40 -7.27 16.06
CA PRO A 110 6.65 -6.26 16.77
C PRO A 110 7.18 -4.87 16.40
N VAL A 111 6.33 -4.05 15.76
CA VAL A 111 5.95 -2.75 16.32
C VAL A 111 7.00 -2.06 17.22
N PRO A 112 8.12 -1.46 16.75
CA PRO A 112 8.99 -0.72 17.66
C PRO A 112 8.16 0.32 18.40
N LYS A 113 8.25 0.34 19.74
CA LYS A 113 7.55 1.35 20.54
C LYS A 113 8.03 2.74 20.12
N THR A 114 7.10 3.65 19.89
CA THR A 114 7.42 5.05 19.58
C THR A 114 8.06 5.72 20.80
N ASN A 115 8.82 6.77 20.56
CA ASN A 115 9.45 7.56 21.61
C ASN A 115 8.52 8.61 22.25
N GLY A 116 7.28 8.76 21.77
CA GLY A 116 6.29 9.68 22.34
C GLY A 116 6.32 11.08 21.74
N LEU A 117 7.27 11.41 20.85
CA LEU A 117 7.31 12.71 20.17
C LEU A 117 6.04 12.99 19.38
N GLU A 118 5.39 11.96 18.86
CA GLU A 118 4.14 12.06 18.11
C GLU A 118 3.02 12.76 18.90
N LYS A 119 3.07 12.70 20.23
CA LYS A 119 2.09 13.32 21.13
C LYS A 119 2.45 14.76 21.48
N SER A 120 3.61 15.27 21.09
CA SER A 120 4.00 16.65 21.37
C SER A 120 3.12 17.65 20.60
N PRO A 121 2.88 18.87 21.12
CA PRO A 121 2.04 19.88 20.47
C PRO A 121 2.42 20.15 19.02
N THR A 122 3.72 20.18 18.72
CA THR A 122 4.26 20.41 17.37
C THR A 122 3.92 19.27 16.41
N TYR A 123 3.95 18.01 16.87
CA TYR A 123 3.60 16.86 16.04
C TYR A 123 2.09 16.71 15.89
N GLN A 124 1.32 17.08 16.92
CA GLN A 124 -0.14 17.14 16.83
C GLN A 124 -0.61 18.13 15.76
N VAL A 125 0.07 19.28 15.58
CA VAL A 125 -0.21 20.20 14.46
C VAL A 125 -0.04 19.47 13.12
N MET A 126 0.96 18.61 13.01
CA MET A 126 1.22 17.80 11.82
C MET A 126 0.42 16.49 11.75
N GLY A 127 -0.53 16.27 12.67
CA GLY A 127 -1.43 15.11 12.66
C GLY A 127 -0.80 13.83 13.21
N GLU A 128 0.07 13.97 14.22
CA GLU A 128 0.70 12.87 14.97
C GLU A 128 1.43 11.84 14.07
N PRO A 129 2.28 12.27 13.11
CA PRO A 129 2.88 11.35 12.16
C PRO A 129 3.92 10.46 12.84
N ILE A 130 3.81 9.14 12.64
CA ILE A 130 4.81 8.16 13.09
C ILE A 130 5.82 7.90 11.96
N TYR A 131 5.32 7.82 10.73
CA TYR A 131 6.13 7.54 9.55
C TYR A 131 6.33 8.77 8.66
N TRP A 132 7.37 8.73 7.83
CA TRP A 132 7.73 9.84 6.94
C TRP A 132 6.64 10.14 5.89
N ASP A 133 6.06 9.09 5.32
CA ASP A 133 4.99 9.18 4.34
C ASP A 133 3.70 9.77 4.93
N GLU A 134 3.40 9.47 6.20
CA GLU A 134 2.31 10.11 6.94
C GLU A 134 2.56 11.60 7.10
N LEU A 135 3.76 12.02 7.51
CA LEU A 135 4.12 13.43 7.60
C LEU A 135 3.92 14.15 6.25
N VAL A 136 4.38 13.55 5.15
CA VAL A 136 4.25 14.14 3.80
C VAL A 136 2.77 14.23 3.39
N ARG A 137 1.99 13.18 3.64
CA ARG A 137 0.55 13.17 3.34
C ARG A 137 -0.19 14.23 4.14
N ASN A 138 0.06 14.28 5.44
CA ASN A 138 -0.57 15.22 6.37
C ASN A 138 -0.22 16.67 6.02
N TYR A 139 1.05 16.96 5.70
CA TYR A 139 1.48 18.27 5.24
C TYR A 139 0.71 18.73 3.99
N LYS A 140 0.56 17.85 2.98
CA LYS A 140 -0.20 18.19 1.77
C LYS A 140 -1.65 18.54 2.07
N GLN A 141 -2.30 17.78 2.96
CA GLN A 141 -3.68 18.05 3.37
C GLN A 141 -3.80 19.42 4.08
N LEU A 142 -2.88 19.71 5.00
CA LEU A 142 -2.85 20.98 5.72
C LEU A 142 -2.59 22.17 4.81
N VAL A 143 -1.65 22.05 3.87
CA VAL A 143 -1.36 23.12 2.90
C VAL A 143 -2.58 23.41 2.05
N ILE A 144 -3.28 22.39 1.55
CA ILE A 144 -4.51 22.60 0.77
C ILE A 144 -5.59 23.29 1.62
N LYS A 145 -5.76 22.88 2.89
CA LYS A 145 -6.77 23.42 3.80
C LYS A 145 -6.52 24.88 4.20
N TRP A 146 -5.26 25.24 4.44
CA TRP A 146 -4.86 26.55 4.93
C TRP A 146 -4.23 27.44 3.85
N HIS A 147 -4.28 27.04 2.58
CA HIS A 147 -3.78 27.85 1.47
C HIS A 147 -4.59 29.15 1.39
N PRO A 148 -3.95 30.32 1.22
CA PRO A 148 -4.66 31.61 1.12
C PRO A 148 -5.72 31.62 0.01
N ASP A 149 -5.46 30.94 -1.11
CA ASP A 149 -6.42 30.85 -2.23
C ASP A 149 -7.68 30.05 -1.88
N ASN A 150 -7.57 29.04 -1.01
CA ASN A 150 -8.69 28.18 -0.61
C ASN A 150 -9.37 28.68 0.67
N ASN A 151 -8.65 29.44 1.51
CA ASN A 151 -9.09 29.91 2.80
C ASN A 151 -8.73 31.38 2.99
N PRO A 152 -9.69 32.31 2.79
CA PRO A 152 -9.44 33.75 2.88
C PRO A 152 -9.37 34.29 4.33
N SER A 153 -9.24 33.42 5.33
CA SER A 153 -9.10 33.85 6.73
C SER A 153 -7.75 34.50 6.99
N VAL A 154 -7.75 35.58 7.78
CA VAL A 154 -6.52 36.26 8.25
C VAL A 154 -5.61 35.31 9.04
N GLU A 155 -6.20 34.34 9.73
CA GLU A 155 -5.45 33.32 10.48
C GLU A 155 -4.78 32.27 9.59
N ALA A 156 -5.27 32.07 8.35
CA ALA A 156 -4.77 31.03 7.46
C ALA A 156 -3.29 31.26 7.11
N VAL A 157 -2.90 32.52 6.91
CA VAL A 157 -1.51 32.92 6.64
C VAL A 157 -0.59 32.55 7.81
N GLY A 158 -1.00 32.83 9.05
CA GLY A 158 -0.21 32.47 10.23
C GLY A 158 -0.12 30.95 10.43
N ARG A 159 -1.21 30.23 10.22
CA ARG A 159 -1.25 28.78 10.32
C ARG A 159 -0.39 28.09 9.25
N ILE A 160 -0.46 28.51 7.99
CA ILE A 160 0.32 27.90 6.91
C ILE A 160 1.82 28.18 7.04
N GLN A 161 2.20 29.35 7.55
CA GLN A 161 3.60 29.67 7.90
C GLN A 161 4.11 28.71 8.97
N LEU A 162 3.36 28.52 10.06
CA LEU A 162 3.72 27.59 11.12
C LEU A 162 3.84 26.14 10.62
N ILE A 163 2.85 25.67 9.85
CA ILE A 163 2.87 24.32 9.24
C ILE A 163 4.12 24.14 8.38
N THR A 164 4.45 25.13 7.55
CA THR A 164 5.60 25.07 6.64
C THR A 164 6.91 25.06 7.42
N GLN A 165 7.04 25.90 8.44
CA GLN A 165 8.22 25.94 9.30
C GLN A 165 8.46 24.59 9.99
N ILE A 166 7.42 24.03 10.62
CA ILE A 166 7.50 22.72 11.28
C ILE A 166 7.89 21.64 10.27
N TYR A 167 7.26 21.62 9.10
CA TYR A 167 7.54 20.61 8.08
C TYR A 167 8.99 20.67 7.56
N GLN A 168 9.54 21.86 7.31
CA GLN A 168 10.92 21.99 6.82
C GLN A 168 11.94 21.51 7.86
N GLU A 169 11.74 21.84 9.13
CA GLU A 169 12.60 21.39 10.23
C GLU A 169 12.56 19.86 10.37
N LEU A 170 11.33 19.31 10.42
CA LEU A 170 11.12 17.86 10.48
C LEU A 170 11.73 17.15 9.27
N LYS A 171 11.56 17.68 8.06
CA LYS A 171 12.11 17.12 6.82
C LYS A 171 13.63 17.01 6.85
N THR A 172 14.30 18.05 7.34
CA THR A 172 15.77 18.13 7.33
C THR A 172 16.40 17.11 8.29
N HIS A 173 15.75 16.86 9.43
CA HIS A 173 16.33 16.05 10.50
C HIS A 173 15.47 14.84 10.91
N TRP A 174 14.53 14.41 10.06
CA TRP A 174 13.58 13.33 10.36
C TRP A 174 14.29 12.06 10.81
N MET A 175 15.17 11.52 9.97
CA MET A 175 15.83 10.23 10.22
C MET A 175 16.87 10.29 11.35
N THR A 176 17.34 11.49 11.69
CA THR A 176 18.46 11.66 12.63
C THR A 176 18.03 12.04 14.04
N LYS A 177 16.95 12.83 14.19
CA LYS A 177 16.56 13.43 15.47
C LYS A 177 15.06 13.36 15.77
N TYR A 178 14.22 13.42 14.74
CA TYR A 178 12.81 13.75 14.91
C TYR A 178 11.84 12.59 14.58
N SER A 179 12.32 11.47 14.05
CA SER A 179 11.44 10.33 13.81
C SER A 179 10.96 9.71 15.14
N PRO A 180 9.65 9.47 15.32
CA PRO A 180 9.11 8.76 16.48
C PRO A 180 9.64 7.33 16.66
N LEU A 181 10.27 6.77 15.62
CA LEU A 181 10.88 5.44 15.64
C LEU A 181 12.33 5.43 16.14
N ILE A 182 12.92 6.61 16.40
CA ILE A 182 14.24 6.71 17.02
C ILE A 182 14.12 6.36 18.50
N SER A 183 15.09 5.61 19.05
CA SER A 183 15.07 5.23 20.45
C SER A 183 15.09 6.45 21.37
N LEU A 184 14.31 6.38 22.46
CA LEU A 184 14.24 7.45 23.47
C LEU A 184 15.62 7.78 24.07
N SER A 185 16.48 6.77 24.23
CA SER A 185 17.87 6.92 24.68
C SER A 185 18.71 7.84 23.78
N ARG A 186 18.38 7.96 22.49
CA ARG A 186 19.09 8.79 21.52
C ARG A 186 18.59 10.23 21.47
N ILE A 187 17.30 10.45 21.77
CA ILE A 187 16.71 11.79 21.84
C ILE A 187 16.97 12.43 23.22
N GLY A 188 16.91 11.63 24.28
CA GLY A 188 16.99 12.08 25.66
C GLY A 188 15.64 12.53 26.21
N GLU A 189 15.33 12.11 27.44
CA GLU A 189 14.06 12.41 28.12
C GLU A 189 13.82 13.92 28.25
N GLU A 190 14.85 14.71 28.53
CA GLU A 190 14.76 16.16 28.67
C GLU A 190 14.27 16.84 27.39
N ASN A 191 14.71 16.37 26.22
CA ASN A 191 14.30 16.91 24.93
C ASN A 191 12.84 16.55 24.63
N LEU A 192 12.39 15.36 25.03
CA LEU A 192 10.99 14.97 24.95
C LEU A 192 10.13 15.86 25.85
N GLN A 193 10.52 16.07 27.11
CA GLN A 193 9.80 16.94 28.04
C GLN A 193 9.73 18.38 27.52
N ARG A 194 10.83 18.88 26.95
CA ARG A 194 10.85 20.20 26.31
C ARG A 194 9.86 20.28 25.15
N ALA A 195 9.84 19.28 24.27
CA ALA A 195 8.89 19.20 23.17
C ALA A 195 7.43 19.17 23.68
N MET A 196 7.14 18.41 24.74
CA MET A 196 5.80 18.35 25.35
C MET A 196 5.37 19.67 25.99
N SER A 197 6.30 20.42 26.57
CA SER A 197 6.04 21.71 27.23
C SER A 197 5.84 22.88 26.27
N GLN A 198 6.04 22.67 24.96
CA GLN A 198 6.01 23.74 23.97
C GLN A 198 4.60 24.33 23.84
N LYS A 199 4.49 25.66 24.05
CA LYS A 199 3.24 26.39 23.85
C LYS A 199 3.18 26.91 22.41
N LEU A 200 2.08 26.61 21.73
CA LEU A 200 1.81 27.07 20.37
C LEU A 200 0.71 28.14 20.39
N PRO A 201 0.73 29.07 19.41
CA PRO A 201 -0.26 30.15 19.33
C PRO A 201 -1.70 29.67 19.09
N TRP A 202 -1.86 28.47 18.51
CA TRP A 202 -3.16 27.82 18.35
C TRP A 202 -3.13 26.42 18.94
N THR A 203 -4.32 25.95 19.34
CA THR A 203 -4.48 24.55 19.77
C THR A 203 -4.16 23.60 18.61
N PRO A 204 -3.33 22.57 18.80
CA PRO A 204 -2.92 21.68 17.70
C PRO A 204 -4.08 21.03 16.94
N LYS A 205 -5.15 20.66 17.66
CA LYS A 205 -6.35 20.06 17.06
C LYS A 205 -7.07 20.99 16.07
N SER A 206 -7.00 22.32 16.28
CA SER A 206 -7.67 23.31 15.41
C SER A 206 -7.16 23.33 13.97
N PHE A 207 -5.97 22.78 13.69
CA PHE A 207 -5.45 22.69 12.33
C PHE A 207 -6.19 21.65 11.48
N TRP A 208 -6.84 20.69 12.13
CA TRP A 208 -7.47 19.52 11.51
C TRP A 208 -9.00 19.59 11.48
N VAL A 209 -9.62 20.32 12.42
CA VAL A 209 -11.06 20.61 12.45
C VAL A 209 -11.43 21.57 11.33
#